data_AF-A0A9P5XS85-F1
#
_entry.id   AF-A0A9P5XS85-F1
#
_cell.length_a   1.000
_cell.length_b   1.000
_cell.length_c   1.000
_cell.angle_alpha   90.00
_cell.angle_beta   90.00
_cell.angle_gamma   90.00
#
_symmetry.space_group_name_H-M   'P 1'
#
loop_
_entity.id
_entity.type
_entity.pdbx_description
1 polymer ?
#
loop_
_entity_poly.entity_id
_entity_poly.type
_entity_poly.pdbx_seq_one_letter_code
_entity_poly.pdbx_strand_id
1 'polypeptide(L)'
;MLQTAPAVINTAIMRRAALPMRNVDVASTLLHLMRPNIRPPTTVLRRTFLTSSCLQAPLSGTPSSKGSDEHNNRADGALNKSLLDSELTKESAATTVPTMVRGDWVLFHPVYSPEEIKAVKVIHRERRTLSDKFAYGLVRLARTMFDLVSGYKHVDGPPDPNMSLAQLRKAGYLLSDQAWLNRILFLESIAGVPGMVAATLRHLTSLRLMRRDNGWIHTCLEEAENERMHLMTFMTLRQPSLFFRALILGAQGVFYNLFFLSYLVSPRVSHRFVGYLEEEAVLTYTRCIAEMEAGRIPEWSDKPAPQIAIDYWRLPQNSKLIDVIYAVRSDETTHRFVNHSLANLDPQTDVNPFALREPDMHVKGGKIEFERNESERYVKDSHEIMNRQINWRDNKNSNEQGM
;
A
#
# COMPACT_ATOMS: atom_id res chain seq x y z
N MET A 1 8.84 -63.43 11.22
CA MET A 1 8.19 -64.40 10.31
C MET A 1 7.14 -63.61 9.54
N LEU A 2 7.45 -63.15 8.31
CA LEU A 2 7.20 -63.83 7.02
C LEU A 2 5.68 -63.78 6.70
N GLN A 3 5.15 -63.20 5.61
CA GLN A 3 5.57 -62.94 4.21
C GLN A 3 4.87 -61.64 3.73
N THR A 4 5.38 -60.70 2.91
CA THR A 4 6.02 -60.68 1.56
C THR A 4 5.17 -61.12 0.35
N ALA A 5 4.73 -60.11 -0.43
CA ALA A 5 4.73 -60.00 -1.91
C ALA A 5 3.64 -60.78 -2.72
N PRO A 6 3.35 -60.44 -4.01
CA PRO A 6 4.11 -59.55 -4.91
C PRO A 6 3.33 -58.53 -5.78
N ALA A 7 4.12 -57.66 -6.41
CA ALA A 7 3.79 -56.76 -7.51
C ALA A 7 3.59 -57.51 -8.84
N VAL A 8 2.75 -56.95 -9.72
CA VAL A 8 2.71 -57.32 -11.14
C VAL A 8 3.04 -56.09 -11.98
N ILE A 9 4.17 -56.22 -12.66
CA ILE A 9 4.68 -55.37 -13.74
C ILE A 9 3.87 -55.67 -15.00
N ASN A 10 3.43 -54.65 -15.73
CA ASN A 10 2.97 -54.83 -17.10
C ASN A 10 3.76 -53.89 -18.02
N THR A 11 4.64 -54.52 -18.81
CA THR A 11 5.47 -53.90 -19.85
C THR A 11 4.79 -54.14 -21.18
N ALA A 12 4.45 -53.09 -21.93
CA ALA A 12 4.09 -53.20 -23.35
C ALA A 12 4.85 -52.16 -24.16
N ILE A 13 5.61 -52.68 -25.12
CA ILE A 13 6.58 -52.02 -25.99
C ILE A 13 5.89 -51.46 -27.24
N MET A 14 6.38 -50.28 -27.66
CA MET A 14 6.39 -49.64 -28.99
C MET A 14 5.34 -50.03 -30.05
N ARG A 15 4.70 -49.00 -30.63
CA ARG A 15 4.66 -48.80 -32.08
C ARG A 15 4.67 -47.31 -32.44
N ARG A 16 5.66 -46.95 -33.27
CA ARG A 16 5.88 -45.66 -33.92
C ARG A 16 4.70 -45.31 -34.85
N ALA A 17 4.30 -44.04 -34.85
CA ALA A 17 3.69 -43.40 -36.00
C ALA A 17 4.37 -42.04 -36.19
N ALA A 18 5.18 -41.95 -37.24
CA ALA A 18 5.84 -40.74 -37.69
C ALA A 18 4.81 -39.84 -38.40
N LEU A 19 4.71 -38.58 -38.00
CA LEU A 19 4.03 -37.53 -38.74
C LEU A 19 5.08 -36.65 -39.44
N PRO A 20 4.92 -36.33 -40.73
CA PRO A 20 5.92 -35.57 -41.47
C PRO A 20 5.84 -34.09 -41.12
N MET A 21 6.96 -33.53 -40.67
CA MET A 21 7.21 -32.09 -40.67
C MET A 21 7.33 -31.60 -42.12
N ARG A 22 6.48 -30.64 -42.52
CA ARG A 22 6.70 -29.83 -43.73
C ARG A 22 7.30 -28.50 -43.32
N ASN A 23 8.54 -28.30 -43.75
CA ASN A 23 9.16 -26.99 -43.89
C ASN A 23 8.38 -26.16 -44.91
N VAL A 24 7.98 -24.95 -44.55
CA VAL A 24 7.84 -23.85 -45.51
C VAL A 24 8.38 -22.61 -44.83
N ASP A 25 9.53 -22.15 -45.29
CA ASP A 25 10.08 -20.83 -45.02
C ASP A 25 9.99 -20.00 -46.30
N VAL A 26 10.17 -18.69 -46.14
CA VAL A 26 10.41 -17.66 -47.15
C VAL A 26 9.18 -16.87 -47.64
N ALA A 27 8.99 -15.75 -46.94
CA ALA A 27 8.91 -14.39 -47.49
C ALA A 27 8.62 -14.24 -49.00
N SER A 28 7.50 -13.58 -49.31
CA SER A 28 7.21 -12.78 -50.51
C SER A 28 5.81 -13.09 -51.03
N THR A 29 4.81 -12.34 -50.56
CA THR A 29 3.68 -11.98 -51.44
C THR A 29 3.28 -10.56 -51.10
N LEU A 30 3.79 -9.69 -51.96
CA LEU A 30 3.48 -8.28 -52.12
C LEU A 30 1.98 -8.01 -52.27
N LEU A 31 1.58 -6.85 -51.71
CA LEU A 31 0.78 -5.82 -52.39
C LEU A 31 -0.23 -6.27 -53.45
N HIS A 32 -1.53 -6.20 -53.12
CA HIS A 32 -2.52 -5.35 -53.81
C HIS A 32 -3.93 -5.73 -53.37
N LEU A 33 -4.72 -4.71 -52.98
CA LEU A 33 -6.17 -4.49 -53.19
C LEU A 33 -6.63 -3.51 -52.10
N MET A 34 -6.33 -2.24 -52.28
CA MET A 34 -7.22 -1.21 -52.84
C MET A 34 -8.29 -0.71 -51.85
N ARG A 35 -7.95 0.42 -51.23
CA ARG A 35 -8.87 1.50 -50.82
C ARG A 35 -9.53 2.14 -52.05
N PRO A 36 -10.68 2.82 -51.88
CA PRO A 36 -10.85 4.16 -52.43
C PRO A 36 -11.17 5.16 -51.29
N ASN A 37 -10.38 6.21 -51.07
CA ASN A 37 -10.31 7.49 -51.79
C ASN A 37 -11.37 8.50 -51.31
N ILE A 38 -11.04 9.25 -50.25
CA ILE A 38 -11.63 10.57 -49.95
C ILE A 38 -10.46 11.48 -49.52
N ARG A 39 -10.24 12.58 -50.26
CA ARG A 39 -9.28 13.65 -49.94
C ARG A 39 -9.94 14.71 -49.03
N PRO A 40 -9.14 15.49 -48.27
CA PRO A 40 -9.59 16.23 -47.09
C PRO A 40 -9.94 17.70 -47.40
N PRO A 41 -10.67 18.40 -46.51
CA PRO A 41 -10.55 19.84 -46.40
C PRO A 41 -9.53 20.20 -45.31
N THR A 42 -8.66 21.11 -45.72
CA THR A 42 -7.70 21.90 -44.94
C THR A 42 -8.40 22.76 -43.88
N THR A 43 -8.07 22.57 -42.60
CA THR A 43 -7.92 23.66 -41.62
C THR A 43 -6.93 23.22 -40.54
N VAL A 44 -5.76 23.84 -40.53
CA VAL A 44 -4.71 23.67 -39.52
C VAL A 44 -5.10 24.47 -38.29
N LEU A 45 -5.31 23.81 -37.15
CA LEU A 45 -5.35 24.47 -35.84
C LEU A 45 -4.34 23.78 -34.92
N ARG A 46 -3.11 24.27 -35.03
CA ARG A 46 -1.95 23.89 -34.24
C ARG A 46 -2.10 24.50 -32.84
N ARG A 47 -2.65 23.75 -31.87
CA ARG A 47 -2.51 24.11 -30.44
C ARG A 47 -1.16 23.58 -29.94
N THR A 48 -0.13 24.38 -30.16
CA THR A 48 1.15 24.27 -29.44
C THR A 48 0.93 24.70 -27.99
N PHE A 49 1.16 23.77 -27.05
CA PHE A 49 1.42 24.13 -25.66
C PHE A 49 2.78 24.86 -25.62
N LEU A 50 2.74 26.18 -25.46
CA LEU A 50 3.93 26.96 -25.13
C LEU A 50 4.04 27.05 -23.62
N THR A 51 5.14 26.49 -23.12
CA THR A 51 5.73 26.75 -21.82
C THR A 51 6.01 28.25 -21.67
N SER A 52 5.49 28.89 -20.63
CA SER A 52 5.92 30.24 -20.23
C SER A 52 6.52 30.19 -18.83
N SER A 53 7.85 30.13 -18.80
CA SER A 53 8.64 30.59 -17.66
C SER A 53 8.61 32.12 -17.63
N CYS A 54 8.28 32.66 -16.45
CA CYS A 54 8.76 33.90 -15.83
C CYS A 54 9.13 35.10 -16.72
N LEU A 55 8.48 36.26 -16.52
CA LEU A 55 9.09 37.51 -16.01
C LEU A 55 8.10 38.70 -16.06
N GLN A 56 8.11 39.47 -14.97
CA GLN A 56 7.98 40.94 -14.89
C GLN A 56 6.69 41.62 -15.39
N ALA A 57 5.89 42.08 -14.42
CA ALA A 57 4.99 43.21 -14.62
C ALA A 57 5.77 44.53 -14.49
N PRO A 58 5.57 45.51 -15.39
CA PRO A 58 6.28 46.79 -15.37
C PRO A 58 5.60 47.81 -14.45
N LEU A 59 6.43 48.52 -13.68
CA LEU A 59 6.09 49.76 -12.98
C LEU A 59 5.91 50.89 -13.99
N SER A 60 4.76 51.56 -13.95
CA SER A 60 4.54 52.86 -14.59
C SER A 60 5.06 53.98 -13.69
N GLY A 61 6.12 54.70 -14.13
CA GLY A 61 6.48 56.03 -13.63
C GLY A 61 5.45 57.08 -14.06
N THR A 62 5.35 58.26 -13.44
CA THR A 62 6.37 59.32 -13.27
C THR A 62 5.79 60.45 -12.35
N PRO A 63 6.41 61.64 -12.16
CA PRO A 63 7.34 61.94 -11.05
C PRO A 63 6.95 63.21 -10.22
N SER A 64 7.47 63.40 -9.00
CA SER A 64 7.78 64.76 -8.50
C SER A 64 8.66 64.82 -7.25
N SER A 65 9.76 65.57 -7.42
CA SER A 65 10.50 66.46 -6.51
C SER A 65 10.95 66.07 -5.09
N LYS A 66 12.29 66.17 -4.92
CA LYS A 66 13.07 66.89 -3.89
C LYS A 66 12.93 66.50 -2.40
N GLY A 67 14.07 66.21 -1.78
CA GLY A 67 14.30 66.48 -0.35
C GLY A 67 15.19 65.46 0.36
N SER A 68 16.49 65.77 0.38
CA SER A 68 17.48 65.56 1.45
C SER A 68 17.17 64.71 2.70
N ASP A 69 18.21 63.94 3.05
CA ASP A 69 18.72 63.64 4.39
C ASP A 69 18.46 62.26 5.05
N GLU A 70 19.55 61.84 5.69
CA GLU A 70 19.87 60.60 6.39
C GLU A 70 18.85 60.21 7.48
N HIS A 71 18.47 58.92 7.55
CA HIS A 71 18.91 57.97 8.60
C HIS A 71 18.10 56.66 8.54
N ASN A 72 18.81 55.55 8.80
CA ASN A 72 18.33 54.27 9.34
C ASN A 72 17.08 53.59 8.72
N ASN A 73 17.26 52.39 8.18
CA ASN A 73 16.87 51.15 8.89
C ASN A 73 16.98 49.88 8.04
N ARG A 74 17.51 48.84 8.70
CA ARG A 74 17.02 47.45 8.67
C ARG A 74 15.78 47.21 7.77
N ALA A 75 15.97 46.56 6.63
CA ALA A 75 14.83 46.02 5.86
C ALA A 75 15.09 44.68 5.15
N ASP A 76 16.28 44.07 5.23
CA ASP A 76 16.53 42.78 4.54
C ASP A 76 16.30 41.53 5.41
N GLY A 77 15.93 41.71 6.69
CA GLY A 77 15.66 40.60 7.62
C GLY A 77 14.18 40.26 7.84
N ALA A 78 13.24 41.08 7.33
CA ALA A 78 11.81 40.97 7.66
C ALA A 78 11.02 40.05 6.71
N LEU A 79 11.42 39.92 5.45
CA LEU A 79 10.66 39.17 4.45
C LEU A 79 10.74 37.64 4.65
N ASN A 80 11.87 37.13 5.14
CA ASN A 80 12.05 35.70 5.41
C ASN A 80 11.42 35.24 6.73
N LYS A 81 11.24 36.15 7.71
CA LYS A 81 10.66 35.79 9.01
C LYS A 81 9.14 35.62 8.94
N SER A 82 8.47 36.39 8.07
CA SER A 82 7.01 36.35 7.89
C SER A 82 6.48 35.04 7.27
N LEU A 83 7.28 34.33 6.46
CA LEU A 83 6.88 33.04 5.88
C LEU A 83 7.04 31.89 6.88
N LEU A 84 7.99 32.01 7.82
CA LEU A 84 8.23 31.04 8.89
C LEU A 84 7.19 31.13 10.03
N ASP A 85 6.55 32.29 10.21
CA ASP A 85 5.48 32.53 11.19
C ASP A 85 4.06 32.28 10.61
N SER A 86 3.95 31.70 9.42
CA SER A 86 2.64 31.42 8.80
C SER A 86 1.99 30.18 9.41
N GLU A 87 0.70 30.25 9.80
CA GLU A 87 -0.07 29.05 10.19
C GLU A 87 -0.10 27.96 9.10
N LEU A 88 0.15 28.34 7.83
CA LEU A 88 0.22 27.43 6.69
C LEU A 88 1.61 26.80 6.48
N THR A 89 2.68 27.39 7.01
CA THR A 89 4.06 26.95 6.71
C THR A 89 4.81 26.71 8.02
N LYS A 90 5.05 25.44 8.34
CA LYS A 90 5.89 25.02 9.48
C LYS A 90 7.16 24.33 8.97
N GLU A 91 8.29 24.56 9.64
CA GLU A 91 9.63 24.13 9.22
C GLU A 91 9.80 22.62 8.96
N SER A 92 8.92 21.78 9.50
CA SER A 92 8.84 20.38 9.08
C SER A 92 7.40 19.86 9.13
N ALA A 93 6.79 19.68 7.95
CA ALA A 93 5.49 19.03 7.82
C ALA A 93 5.47 17.60 8.44
N ALA A 94 6.64 16.99 8.65
CA ALA A 94 6.80 15.69 9.28
C ALA A 94 6.67 15.70 10.81
N THR A 95 6.73 16.86 11.50
CA THR A 95 6.83 16.89 12.98
C THR A 95 5.81 17.82 13.66
N THR A 96 5.11 18.66 12.93
CA THR A 96 4.07 19.52 13.52
C THR A 96 2.69 19.10 13.05
N VAL A 97 2.22 17.97 13.55
CA VAL A 97 0.79 17.66 13.54
C VAL A 97 0.10 18.74 14.40
N PRO A 98 -0.97 19.40 13.93
CA PRO A 98 -1.84 20.17 14.83
C PRO A 98 -2.20 19.32 16.04
N THR A 99 -2.45 19.91 17.20
CA THR A 99 -2.76 19.21 18.48
C THR A 99 -4.05 18.37 18.43
N MET A 100 -4.64 18.20 17.26
CA MET A 100 -5.73 17.28 16.97
C MET A 100 -5.93 17.24 15.46
N VAL A 101 -5.87 16.07 14.83
CA VAL A 101 -6.39 15.86 13.49
C VAL A 101 -7.92 15.77 13.60
N ARG A 102 -8.60 16.93 13.67
CA ARG A 102 -10.06 17.03 13.54
C ARG A 102 -10.39 17.54 12.13
N GLY A 103 -10.61 16.63 11.18
CA GLY A 103 -11.18 16.92 9.86
C GLY A 103 -11.03 15.80 8.83
N ASP A 104 -11.85 15.87 7.77
CA ASP A 104 -12.04 14.86 6.69
C ASP A 104 -10.91 14.83 5.63
N TRP A 105 -9.70 15.32 5.92
CA TRP A 105 -8.60 15.30 4.94
C TRP A 105 -7.88 13.94 4.84
N VAL A 106 -8.40 12.93 5.55
CA VAL A 106 -7.95 11.54 5.52
C VAL A 106 -9.17 10.70 5.08
N LEU A 107 -8.98 9.84 4.08
CA LEU A 107 -10.02 9.04 3.43
C LEU A 107 -10.71 8.09 4.40
N PHE A 108 -9.94 7.40 5.25
CA PHE A 108 -10.43 6.30 6.09
C PHE A 108 -9.70 6.21 7.43
N HIS A 109 -10.43 5.82 8.48
CA HIS A 109 -9.91 5.65 9.85
C HIS A 109 -10.41 4.32 10.42
N PRO A 110 -9.56 3.28 10.48
CA PRO A 110 -9.95 2.01 11.07
C PRO A 110 -10.07 2.15 12.59
N VAL A 111 -11.13 1.55 13.15
CA VAL A 111 -11.36 1.46 14.59
C VAL A 111 -11.53 -0.01 14.93
N TYR A 112 -10.64 -0.52 15.77
CA TYR A 112 -10.61 -1.92 16.17
C TYR A 112 -11.04 -2.08 17.61
N SER A 113 -11.92 -3.04 17.86
CA SER A 113 -12.20 -3.50 19.21
C SER A 113 -11.03 -4.35 19.77
N PRO A 114 -10.88 -4.45 21.10
CA PRO A 114 -9.88 -5.32 21.72
C PRO A 114 -10.00 -6.79 21.30
N GLU A 115 -11.21 -7.28 21.03
CA GLU A 115 -11.50 -8.63 20.58
C GLU A 115 -11.02 -8.85 19.13
N GLU A 116 -11.21 -7.86 18.27
CA GLU A 116 -10.79 -7.89 16.87
C GLU A 116 -9.27 -7.96 16.72
N ILE A 117 -8.54 -7.14 17.49
CA ILE A 117 -7.07 -7.12 17.45
C ILE A 117 -6.47 -8.50 17.80
N LYS A 118 -7.14 -9.25 18.69
CA LYS A 118 -6.74 -10.61 19.10
C LYS A 118 -7.13 -11.69 18.10
N ALA A 119 -8.04 -11.40 17.16
CA ALA A 119 -8.49 -12.36 16.16
C ALA A 119 -7.47 -12.55 15.01
N VAL A 120 -6.49 -11.66 14.90
CA VAL A 120 -5.45 -11.70 13.86
C VAL A 120 -4.56 -12.94 14.01
N LYS A 121 -4.48 -13.73 12.95
CA LYS A 121 -3.58 -14.89 12.84
C LYS A 121 -2.55 -14.67 11.75
N VAL A 122 -1.35 -15.20 11.97
CA VAL A 122 -0.35 -15.39 10.92
C VAL A 122 -0.78 -16.61 10.12
N ILE A 123 -1.20 -16.38 8.88
CA ILE A 123 -1.66 -17.41 7.95
C ILE A 123 -0.99 -17.19 6.60
N HIS A 124 -0.76 -18.28 5.87
CA HIS A 124 -0.08 -18.27 4.58
C HIS A 124 -1.00 -18.77 3.49
N ARG A 125 -1.02 -18.08 2.35
CA ARG A 125 -1.73 -18.59 1.17
C ARG A 125 -0.91 -19.62 0.41
N GLU A 126 -1.52 -20.76 0.09
CA GLU A 126 -0.89 -21.73 -0.81
C GLU A 126 -0.65 -21.18 -2.23
N ARG A 127 0.47 -21.58 -2.84
CA ARG A 127 0.90 -21.14 -4.17
C ARG A 127 0.31 -22.05 -5.25
N ARG A 128 -0.98 -21.89 -5.53
CA ARG A 128 -1.76 -22.78 -6.40
C ARG A 128 -1.37 -22.68 -7.88
N THR A 129 -1.11 -21.47 -8.37
CA THR A 129 -0.83 -21.21 -9.79
C THR A 129 0.65 -20.89 -10.05
N LEU A 130 1.09 -20.94 -11.32
CA LEU A 130 2.43 -20.50 -11.70
C LEU A 130 2.64 -19.00 -11.40
N SER A 131 1.62 -18.17 -11.61
CA SER A 131 1.62 -16.76 -11.20
C SER A 131 1.79 -16.59 -9.70
N ASP A 132 1.16 -17.44 -8.88
CA ASP A 132 1.32 -17.37 -7.42
C ASP A 132 2.75 -17.74 -7.00
N LYS A 133 3.33 -18.78 -7.62
CA LYS A 133 4.72 -19.18 -7.37
C LYS A 133 5.69 -18.07 -7.76
N PHE A 134 5.45 -17.41 -8.90
CA PHE A 134 6.24 -16.29 -9.37
C PHE A 134 6.15 -15.08 -8.43
N ALA A 135 4.93 -14.65 -8.08
CA ALA A 135 4.70 -13.55 -7.14
C ALA A 135 5.36 -13.80 -5.78
N TYR A 136 5.18 -14.99 -5.22
CA TYR A 136 5.84 -15.37 -3.97
C TYR A 136 7.37 -15.40 -4.10
N GLY A 137 7.90 -15.91 -5.22
CA GLY A 137 9.33 -15.89 -5.51
C GLY A 137 9.92 -14.47 -5.50
N LEU A 138 9.20 -13.50 -6.07
CA LEU A 138 9.58 -12.08 -6.03
C LEU A 138 9.59 -11.52 -4.60
N VAL A 139 8.60 -11.87 -3.77
CA VAL A 139 8.60 -11.47 -2.34
C VAL A 139 9.79 -12.06 -1.60
N ARG A 140 10.10 -13.34 -1.81
CA ARG A 140 11.28 -13.98 -1.19
C ARG A 140 12.58 -13.36 -1.65
N LEU A 141 12.69 -13.00 -2.92
CA LEU A 141 13.83 -12.27 -3.46
C LEU A 141 13.94 -10.88 -2.81
N ALA A 142 12.85 -10.11 -2.79
CA ALA A 142 12.81 -8.78 -2.18
C ALA A 142 13.21 -8.82 -0.70
N ARG A 143 12.67 -9.78 0.06
CA ARG A 143 13.05 -10.01 1.46
C ARG A 143 14.53 -10.33 1.61
N THR A 144 15.06 -11.23 0.78
CA THR A 144 16.48 -11.62 0.81
C THR A 144 17.38 -10.42 0.52
N MET A 145 17.02 -9.61 -0.48
CA MET A 145 17.75 -8.39 -0.83
C MET A 145 17.66 -7.34 0.28
N PHE A 146 16.49 -7.17 0.89
CA PHE A 146 16.31 -6.25 2.02
C PHE A 146 17.14 -6.69 3.22
N ASP A 147 17.08 -7.96 3.61
CA ASP A 147 17.81 -8.48 4.75
C ASP A 147 19.33 -8.36 4.51
N LEU A 148 19.80 -8.60 3.28
CA LEU A 148 21.20 -8.38 2.87
C LEU A 148 21.62 -6.90 2.97
N VAL A 149 20.86 -5.98 2.39
CA VAL A 149 21.21 -4.54 2.32
C VAL A 149 21.07 -3.86 3.68
N SER A 150 20.07 -4.23 4.46
CA SER A 150 19.88 -3.72 5.83
C SER A 150 20.89 -4.29 6.83
N GLY A 151 21.60 -5.37 6.45
CA GLY A 151 22.44 -6.14 7.37
C GLY A 151 21.63 -6.84 8.45
N TYR A 152 20.32 -7.03 8.24
CA TYR A 152 19.45 -7.73 9.17
C TYR A 152 19.89 -9.20 9.27
N LYS A 153 20.14 -9.63 10.50
CA LYS A 153 20.45 -11.02 10.82
C LYS A 153 19.28 -11.57 11.63
N HIS A 154 18.79 -12.72 11.21
CA HIS A 154 17.88 -13.53 12.00
C HIS A 154 18.57 -14.86 12.27
N VAL A 155 18.90 -15.11 13.53
CA VAL A 155 19.44 -16.41 13.94
C VAL A 155 18.28 -17.30 14.32
N ASP A 156 18.16 -18.43 13.65
CA ASP A 156 17.18 -19.46 13.97
C ASP A 156 17.64 -20.27 15.20
N GLY A 157 16.68 -20.64 16.05
CA GLY A 157 16.92 -21.48 17.24
C GLY A 157 16.84 -20.71 18.57
N PRO A 158 16.70 -21.44 19.69
CA PRO A 158 16.65 -20.80 21.00
C PRO A 158 18.03 -20.22 21.34
N PRO A 159 18.11 -18.97 21.82
CA PRO A 159 19.37 -18.43 22.32
C PRO A 159 19.80 -19.16 23.61
N ASP A 160 21.08 -19.04 23.97
CA ASP A 160 21.56 -19.49 25.28
C ASP A 160 20.79 -18.73 26.38
N PRO A 161 20.16 -19.44 27.35
CA PRO A 161 19.37 -18.83 28.41
C PRO A 161 20.10 -17.75 29.23
N ASN A 162 21.43 -17.78 29.26
CA ASN A 162 22.25 -16.86 30.05
C ASN A 162 22.70 -15.60 29.28
N MET A 163 22.30 -15.44 28.01
CA MET A 163 22.67 -14.26 27.23
C MET A 163 21.94 -13.01 27.72
N SER A 164 22.69 -11.94 27.98
CA SER A 164 22.11 -10.62 28.23
C SER A 164 21.43 -10.05 26.98
N LEU A 165 20.52 -9.08 27.16
CA LEU A 165 19.81 -8.41 26.06
C LEU A 165 20.78 -7.83 25.01
N ALA A 166 21.90 -7.26 25.45
CA ALA A 166 22.92 -6.71 24.56
C ALA A 166 23.60 -7.81 23.72
N GLN A 167 23.86 -8.98 24.31
CA GLN A 167 24.42 -10.13 23.60
C GLN A 167 23.41 -10.71 22.60
N LEU A 168 22.14 -10.82 22.99
CA LEU A 168 21.06 -11.29 22.11
C LEU A 168 20.91 -10.38 20.88
N ARG A 169 20.95 -9.06 21.07
CA ARG A 169 20.91 -8.08 19.97
C ARG A 169 22.13 -8.16 19.07
N LYS A 170 23.34 -8.21 19.65
CA LYS A 170 24.59 -8.31 18.89
C LYS A 170 24.68 -9.61 18.07
N ALA A 171 24.15 -10.70 18.61
CA ALA A 171 24.10 -11.98 17.93
C ALA A 171 23.04 -12.06 16.82
N GLY A 172 22.09 -11.12 16.77
CA GLY A 172 21.01 -11.13 15.76
C GLY A 172 19.81 -11.99 16.15
N TYR A 173 19.65 -12.33 17.43
CA TYR A 173 18.41 -12.93 17.93
C TYR A 173 17.31 -11.87 18.06
N LEU A 174 17.68 -10.66 18.49
CA LEU A 174 16.76 -9.58 18.81
C LEU A 174 17.12 -8.29 18.07
N LEU A 175 16.11 -7.51 17.73
CA LEU A 175 16.29 -6.15 17.25
C LEU A 175 16.26 -5.16 18.42
N SER A 176 17.04 -4.09 18.32
CA SER A 176 16.84 -2.90 19.14
C SER A 176 15.62 -2.11 18.65
N ASP A 177 15.13 -1.20 19.49
CA ASP A 177 14.10 -0.21 19.12
C ASP A 177 14.47 0.56 17.84
N GLN A 178 15.73 1.00 17.72
CA GLN A 178 16.20 1.75 16.56
C GLN A 178 16.24 0.88 15.30
N ALA A 179 16.60 -0.40 15.44
CA ALA A 179 16.63 -1.33 14.32
C ALA A 179 15.21 -1.67 13.85
N TRP A 180 14.26 -1.84 14.77
CA TRP A 180 12.83 -1.96 14.43
C TRP A 180 12.33 -0.72 13.70
N LEU A 181 12.59 0.49 14.21
CA LEU A 181 12.15 1.73 13.55
C LEU A 181 12.77 1.89 12.16
N ASN A 182 14.07 1.61 11.98
CA ASN A 182 14.69 1.67 10.66
C ASN A 182 14.03 0.69 9.68
N ARG A 183 13.70 -0.53 10.13
CA ARG A 183 13.01 -1.53 9.30
C ARG A 183 11.62 -1.06 8.91
N ILE A 184 10.82 -0.64 9.89
CA ILE A 184 9.46 -0.16 9.70
C ILE A 184 9.48 1.06 8.76
N LEU A 185 10.19 2.13 9.12
CA LEU A 185 10.27 3.36 8.32
C LEU A 185 10.69 3.11 6.86
N PHE A 186 11.59 2.15 6.63
CA PHE A 186 11.98 1.80 5.27
C PHE A 186 10.84 1.10 4.54
N LEU A 187 10.27 0.05 5.12
CA LEU A 187 9.25 -0.78 4.46
C LEU A 187 7.96 0.02 4.23
N GLU A 188 7.49 0.78 5.23
CA GLU A 188 6.29 1.64 5.12
C GLU A 188 6.45 2.73 4.05
N SER A 189 7.68 3.21 3.80
CA SER A 189 7.94 4.17 2.72
C SER A 189 7.76 3.58 1.31
N ILE A 190 7.75 2.26 1.20
CA ILE A 190 7.56 1.50 -0.04
C ILE A 190 6.15 0.90 -0.09
N ALA A 191 5.57 0.52 1.05
CA ALA A 191 4.26 -0.12 1.17
C ALA A 191 3.11 0.75 0.63
N GLY A 192 3.19 2.09 0.74
CA GLY A 192 2.18 2.98 0.16
C GLY A 192 2.20 3.10 -1.37
N VAL A 193 3.18 2.50 -2.06
CA VAL A 193 3.34 2.64 -3.53
C VAL A 193 2.35 1.77 -4.34
N PRO A 194 2.16 0.47 -4.05
CA PRO A 194 1.31 -0.42 -4.83
C PRO A 194 -0.14 0.07 -4.96
N GLY A 195 -0.79 0.41 -3.85
CA GLY A 195 -2.16 0.92 -3.85
C GLY A 195 -2.29 2.19 -4.70
N MET A 196 -1.33 3.12 -4.59
CA MET A 196 -1.34 4.37 -5.36
C MET A 196 -1.19 4.13 -6.87
N VAL A 197 -0.29 3.21 -7.26
CA VAL A 197 -0.10 2.83 -8.67
C VAL A 197 -1.36 2.15 -9.22
N ALA A 198 -1.92 1.20 -8.48
CA ALA A 198 -3.14 0.50 -8.86
C ALA A 198 -4.30 1.50 -9.05
N ALA A 199 -4.52 2.37 -8.05
CA ALA A 199 -5.53 3.42 -8.11
C ALA A 199 -5.34 4.35 -9.32
N THR A 200 -4.11 4.83 -9.57
CA THR A 200 -3.81 5.74 -10.69
C THR A 200 -4.09 5.08 -12.02
N LEU A 201 -3.61 3.85 -12.23
CA LEU A 201 -3.81 3.12 -13.48
C LEU A 201 -5.29 2.80 -13.73
N ARG A 202 -6.02 2.39 -12.70
CA ARG A 202 -7.46 2.15 -12.78
C ARG A 202 -8.25 3.44 -13.02
N HIS A 203 -7.90 4.51 -12.34
CA HIS A 203 -8.49 5.85 -12.52
C HIS A 203 -8.35 6.33 -13.96
N LEU A 204 -7.14 6.32 -14.50
CA LEU A 204 -6.91 6.70 -15.91
C LEU A 204 -7.60 5.74 -16.89
N THR A 205 -7.84 4.49 -16.50
CA THR A 205 -8.59 3.50 -17.31
C THR A 205 -10.06 3.83 -17.37
N SER A 206 -10.67 4.08 -16.21
CA SER A 206 -12.04 4.56 -16.07
C SER A 206 -12.28 5.81 -16.93
N LEU A 207 -11.38 6.81 -16.82
CA LEU A 207 -11.48 8.04 -17.60
C LEU A 207 -11.37 7.82 -19.11
N ARG A 208 -10.33 7.12 -19.60
CA ARG A 208 -10.11 6.97 -21.05
C ARG A 208 -11.12 6.04 -21.73
N LEU A 209 -11.73 5.12 -20.97
CA LEU A 209 -12.76 4.21 -21.48
C LEU A 209 -14.19 4.69 -21.19
N MET A 210 -14.35 5.76 -20.40
CA MET A 210 -15.65 6.30 -19.98
C MET A 210 -16.52 5.24 -19.27
N ARG A 211 -15.94 4.49 -18.34
CA ARG A 211 -16.60 3.36 -17.64
C ARG A 211 -16.53 3.54 -16.13
N ARG A 212 -17.49 2.95 -15.41
CA ARG A 212 -17.38 2.85 -13.95
C ARG A 212 -16.26 1.89 -13.57
N ASP A 213 -15.60 2.20 -12.46
CA ASP A 213 -14.49 1.40 -11.92
C ASP A 213 -14.96 0.26 -10.99
N ASN A 214 -16.18 0.35 -10.49
CA ASN A 214 -16.79 -0.60 -9.54
C ASN A 214 -16.09 -0.67 -8.17
N GLY A 215 -15.58 0.47 -7.69
CA GLY A 215 -15.16 0.68 -6.30
C GLY A 215 -13.74 0.21 -5.97
N TRP A 216 -12.91 -0.04 -6.96
CA TRP A 216 -11.52 -0.48 -6.77
C TRP A 216 -10.57 0.69 -6.48
N ILE A 217 -10.74 1.83 -7.17
CA ILE A 217 -9.89 3.02 -7.03
C ILE A 217 -9.87 3.49 -5.57
N HIS A 218 -11.04 3.58 -4.95
CA HIS A 218 -11.17 4.06 -3.58
C HIS A 218 -10.40 3.17 -2.61
N THR A 219 -10.66 1.87 -2.61
CA THR A 219 -9.95 0.90 -1.75
C THR A 219 -8.44 0.92 -1.97
N CYS A 220 -7.96 1.06 -3.22
CA CYS A 220 -6.53 1.15 -3.48
C CYS A 220 -5.90 2.47 -2.98
N LEU A 221 -6.66 3.59 -2.99
CA LEU A 221 -6.21 4.86 -2.40
C LEU A 221 -6.24 4.83 -0.87
N GLU A 222 -7.25 4.19 -0.27
CA GLU A 222 -7.35 3.98 1.18
C GLU A 222 -6.15 3.18 1.70
N GLU A 223 -5.81 2.07 1.04
CA GLU A 223 -4.62 1.28 1.35
C GLU A 223 -3.35 2.14 1.27
N ALA A 224 -3.15 2.85 0.16
CA ALA A 224 -1.97 3.70 -0.01
C ALA A 224 -1.85 4.80 1.05
N GLU A 225 -2.97 5.38 1.47
CA GLU A 225 -2.99 6.36 2.56
C GLU A 225 -2.74 5.72 3.92
N ASN A 226 -3.33 4.56 4.19
CA ASN A 226 -3.15 3.86 5.46
C ASN A 226 -1.67 3.51 5.69
N GLU A 227 -0.99 2.98 4.68
CA GLU A 227 0.47 2.73 4.72
C GLU A 227 1.28 4.04 4.93
N ARG A 228 0.83 5.14 4.31
CA ARG A 228 1.44 6.46 4.56
C ARG A 228 1.23 6.89 6.01
N MET A 229 0.10 6.58 6.62
CA MET A 229 -0.18 6.88 8.03
C MET A 229 0.64 6.01 8.99
N HIS A 230 0.98 4.77 8.61
CA HIS A 230 2.01 3.98 9.31
C HIS A 230 3.34 4.75 9.31
N LEU A 231 3.85 5.11 8.13
CA LEU A 231 5.11 5.85 7.99
C LEU A 231 5.11 7.16 8.81
N MET A 232 4.05 7.98 8.69
CA MET A 232 3.95 9.25 9.42
C MET A 232 3.92 9.05 10.93
N THR A 233 3.26 7.99 11.41
CA THR A 233 3.26 7.62 12.83
C THR A 233 4.65 7.28 13.32
N PHE A 234 5.39 6.41 12.62
CA PHE A 234 6.72 6.01 13.07
C PHE A 234 7.78 7.12 12.89
N MET A 235 7.57 8.06 11.96
CA MET A 235 8.43 9.23 11.81
C MET A 235 8.40 10.18 13.02
N THR A 236 7.32 10.18 13.82
CA THR A 236 7.30 10.95 15.08
C THR A 236 8.20 10.33 16.15
N LEU A 237 8.58 9.06 16.00
CA LEU A 237 9.41 8.34 16.95
C LEU A 237 10.90 8.41 16.60
N ARG A 238 11.23 8.65 15.34
CA ARG A 238 12.61 8.74 14.84
C ARG A 238 12.69 9.59 13.58
N GLN A 239 13.61 10.56 13.62
CA GLN A 239 13.97 11.37 12.45
C GLN A 239 15.00 10.62 11.58
N PRO A 240 14.67 10.29 10.31
CA PRO A 240 15.60 9.59 9.44
C PRO A 240 16.77 10.48 8.99
N SER A 241 17.97 9.90 8.87
CA SER A 241 19.16 10.61 8.38
C SER A 241 19.06 10.94 6.88
N LEU A 242 19.86 11.90 6.41
CA LEU A 242 19.91 12.24 4.98
C LEU A 242 20.27 11.03 4.11
N PHE A 243 21.19 10.19 4.58
CA PHE A 243 21.56 8.95 3.88
C PHE A 243 20.37 7.98 3.78
N PHE A 244 19.62 7.79 4.88
CA PHE A 244 18.43 6.94 4.86
C PHE A 244 17.35 7.48 3.92
N ARG A 245 17.15 8.79 3.88
CA ARG A 245 16.23 9.44 2.95
C ARG A 245 16.66 9.29 1.48
N ALA A 246 17.95 9.37 1.19
CA ALA A 246 18.49 9.10 -0.14
C ALA A 246 18.29 7.63 -0.56
N LEU A 247 18.44 6.69 0.39
CA LEU A 247 18.17 5.27 0.16
C LEU A 247 16.68 5.03 -0.19
N ILE A 248 15.75 5.66 0.54
CA ILE A 248 14.31 5.60 0.23
C ILE A 248 14.04 6.15 -1.18
N LEU A 249 14.62 7.31 -1.53
CA LEU A 249 14.43 7.90 -2.85
C LEU A 249 14.88 6.96 -3.97
N GLY A 250 16.05 6.32 -3.81
CA GLY A 250 16.53 5.32 -4.76
C GLY A 250 15.63 4.09 -4.84
N ALA A 251 15.20 3.56 -3.68
CA ALA A 251 14.31 2.41 -3.59
C ALA A 251 12.95 2.67 -4.24
N GLN A 252 12.31 3.82 -3.94
CA GLN A 252 11.06 4.24 -4.58
C GLN A 252 11.23 4.43 -6.08
N GLY A 253 12.33 5.06 -6.52
CA GLY A 253 12.62 5.24 -7.95
C GLY A 253 12.67 3.92 -8.71
N VAL A 254 13.24 2.87 -8.15
CA VAL A 254 13.26 1.53 -8.77
C VAL A 254 11.90 0.83 -8.62
N PHE A 255 11.39 0.74 -7.39
CA PHE A 255 10.20 -0.06 -7.09
C PHE A 255 8.94 0.49 -7.75
N TYR A 256 8.71 1.80 -7.72
CA TYR A 256 7.56 2.44 -8.37
C TYR A 256 7.49 2.08 -9.85
N ASN A 257 8.59 2.24 -10.58
CA ASN A 257 8.63 1.97 -12.01
C ASN A 257 8.44 0.48 -12.33
N LEU A 258 9.09 -0.41 -11.57
CA LEU A 258 8.92 -1.85 -11.75
C LEU A 258 7.48 -2.30 -11.45
N PHE A 259 6.88 -1.81 -10.36
CA PHE A 259 5.52 -2.15 -9.99
C PHE A 259 4.50 -1.57 -10.97
N PHE A 260 4.69 -0.34 -11.43
CA PHE A 260 3.88 0.30 -12.48
C PHE A 260 3.85 -0.54 -13.76
N LEU A 261 5.02 -0.93 -14.28
CA LEU A 261 5.11 -1.78 -15.46
C LEU A 261 4.49 -3.17 -15.22
N SER A 262 4.70 -3.74 -14.03
CA SER A 262 4.12 -5.03 -13.67
C SER A 262 2.59 -4.98 -13.61
N TYR A 263 2.00 -3.91 -13.07
CA TYR A 263 0.56 -3.74 -12.98
C TYR A 263 -0.09 -3.54 -14.36
N LEU A 264 0.60 -2.85 -15.29
CA LEU A 264 0.15 -2.76 -16.69
C LEU A 264 0.09 -4.13 -17.36
N VAL A 265 1.03 -5.03 -17.04
CA VAL A 265 1.09 -6.38 -17.62
C VAL A 265 0.09 -7.32 -16.94
N SER A 266 0.03 -7.32 -15.61
CA SER A 266 -0.84 -8.23 -14.85
C SER A 266 -1.25 -7.66 -13.49
N PRO A 267 -2.42 -7.00 -13.40
CA PRO A 267 -2.99 -6.54 -12.13
C PRO A 267 -3.15 -7.70 -11.13
N ARG A 268 -3.52 -8.88 -11.61
CA ARG A 268 -3.70 -10.09 -10.80
C ARG A 268 -2.40 -10.50 -10.10
N VAL A 269 -1.27 -10.55 -10.83
CA VAL A 269 0.03 -10.90 -10.24
C VAL A 269 0.48 -9.81 -9.28
N SER A 270 0.26 -8.53 -9.60
CA SER A 270 0.58 -7.41 -8.72
C SER A 270 -0.17 -7.48 -7.39
N HIS A 271 -1.49 -7.67 -7.40
CA HIS A 271 -2.26 -7.84 -6.16
C HIS A 271 -1.84 -9.10 -5.39
N ARG A 272 -1.53 -10.22 -6.08
CA ARG A 272 -1.01 -11.41 -5.40
C ARG A 272 0.35 -11.17 -4.74
N PHE A 273 1.21 -10.40 -5.39
CA PHE A 273 2.52 -10.01 -4.84
C PHE A 273 2.35 -9.17 -3.58
N VAL A 274 1.48 -8.16 -3.60
CA VAL A 274 1.15 -7.35 -2.41
C VAL A 274 0.58 -8.23 -1.31
N GLY A 275 -0.39 -9.10 -1.60
CA GLY A 275 -0.94 -10.02 -0.59
C GLY A 275 0.13 -10.88 0.12
N TYR A 276 1.18 -11.31 -0.60
CA TYR A 276 2.31 -12.00 0.02
C TYR A 276 3.28 -11.08 0.78
N LEU A 277 3.42 -9.80 0.39
CA LEU A 277 4.14 -8.80 1.20
C LEU A 277 3.43 -8.61 2.55
N GLU A 278 2.11 -8.49 2.54
CA GLU A 278 1.36 -8.24 3.77
C GLU A 278 1.27 -9.47 4.67
N GLU A 279 1.38 -10.69 4.12
CA GLU A 279 1.64 -11.86 4.96
C GLU A 279 2.95 -11.72 5.77
N GLU A 280 4.00 -11.20 5.15
CA GLU A 280 5.28 -10.94 5.80
C GLU A 280 5.22 -9.75 6.77
N ALA A 281 4.40 -8.73 6.48
CA ALA A 281 4.12 -7.61 7.37
C ALA A 281 3.39 -8.09 8.64
N VAL A 282 2.30 -8.85 8.49
CA VAL A 282 1.56 -9.45 9.62
C VAL A 282 2.47 -10.33 10.48
N LEU A 283 3.34 -11.14 9.88
CA LEU A 283 4.35 -11.92 10.61
C LEU A 283 5.33 -11.01 11.37
N THR A 284 5.83 -9.97 10.71
CA THR A 284 6.81 -9.03 11.27
C THR A 284 6.25 -8.31 12.50
N TYR A 285 5.04 -7.76 12.40
CA TYR A 285 4.39 -7.08 13.52
C TYR A 285 3.95 -8.04 14.62
N THR A 286 3.53 -9.26 14.29
CA THR A 286 3.26 -10.29 15.31
C THR A 286 4.51 -10.61 16.12
N ARG A 287 5.67 -10.73 15.48
CA ARG A 287 6.96 -10.91 16.17
C ARG A 287 7.28 -9.69 17.02
N CYS A 288 7.15 -8.48 16.48
CA CYS A 288 7.39 -7.25 17.23
C CYS A 288 6.55 -7.16 18.51
N ILE A 289 5.26 -7.47 18.43
CA ILE A 289 4.36 -7.51 19.59
C ILE A 289 4.85 -8.53 20.62
N ALA A 290 5.16 -9.76 20.20
CA ALA A 290 5.66 -10.80 21.11
C ALA A 290 6.96 -10.41 21.82
N GLU A 291 7.85 -9.68 21.12
CA GLU A 291 9.07 -9.12 21.70
C GLU A 291 8.79 -8.01 22.73
N MET A 292 7.82 -7.13 22.46
CA MET A 292 7.40 -6.09 23.38
C MET A 292 6.76 -6.67 24.65
N GLU A 293 5.82 -7.61 24.50
CA GLU A 293 5.12 -8.26 25.62
C GLU A 293 6.06 -9.06 26.52
N ALA A 294 7.11 -9.65 25.94
CA ALA A 294 8.14 -10.34 26.70
C ALA A 294 9.19 -9.39 27.32
N GLY A 295 9.02 -8.08 27.21
CA GLY A 295 9.96 -7.09 27.76
C GLY A 295 11.33 -7.06 27.07
N ARG A 296 11.43 -7.58 25.84
CA ARG A 296 12.70 -7.65 25.07
C ARG A 296 13.01 -6.36 24.30
N ILE A 297 12.09 -5.39 24.36
CA ILE A 297 12.26 -4.02 23.86
C ILE A 297 11.91 -3.04 24.99
N PRO A 298 12.75 -2.97 26.06
CA PRO A 298 12.46 -2.15 27.24
C PRO A 298 12.30 -0.66 26.92
N GLU A 299 12.90 -0.18 25.83
CA GLU A 299 12.78 1.20 25.36
C GLU A 299 11.34 1.58 24.96
N TRP A 300 10.47 0.59 24.72
CA TRP A 300 9.08 0.79 24.28
C TRP A 300 8.02 0.41 25.31
N SER A 301 8.38 -0.27 26.40
CA SER A 301 7.42 -0.84 27.36
C SER A 301 6.41 0.16 27.92
N ASP A 302 6.85 1.40 28.16
CA ASP A 302 6.00 2.49 28.68
C ASP A 302 5.92 3.69 27.74
N LYS A 303 6.28 3.50 26.47
CA LYS A 303 6.27 4.60 25.50
C LYS A 303 4.82 4.96 25.14
N PRO A 304 4.39 6.22 25.30
CA PRO A 304 3.04 6.64 24.92
C PRO A 304 2.85 6.53 23.40
N ALA A 305 1.62 6.24 22.97
CA ALA A 305 1.24 6.29 21.56
C ALA A 305 1.41 7.73 21.04
N PRO A 306 2.00 7.94 19.85
CA PRO A 306 2.01 9.24 19.20
C PRO A 306 0.60 9.81 19.01
N GLN A 307 0.43 11.12 19.14
CA GLN A 307 -0.89 11.76 19.00
C GLN A 307 -1.50 11.51 17.61
N ILE A 308 -0.67 11.48 16.55
CA ILE A 308 -1.14 11.14 15.20
C ILE A 308 -1.77 9.74 15.13
N ALA A 309 -1.25 8.78 15.89
CA ALA A 309 -1.79 7.43 15.96
C ALA A 309 -3.09 7.38 16.77
N ILE A 310 -3.13 8.08 17.90
CA ILE A 310 -4.33 8.23 18.73
C ILE A 310 -5.47 8.81 17.89
N ASP A 311 -5.19 9.88 17.15
CA ASP A 311 -6.16 10.52 16.29
C ASP A 311 -6.57 9.60 15.15
N TYR A 312 -5.62 8.96 14.46
CA TYR A 312 -5.91 8.16 13.26
C TYR A 312 -6.72 6.89 13.58
N TRP A 313 -6.26 6.07 14.54
CA TRP A 313 -6.91 4.82 14.94
C TRP A 313 -7.97 4.99 16.04
N ARG A 314 -8.27 6.24 16.44
CA ARG A 314 -9.22 6.58 17.51
C ARG A 314 -8.92 5.85 18.82
N LEU A 315 -7.63 5.71 19.15
CA LEU A 315 -7.20 5.02 20.36
C LEU A 315 -7.53 5.87 21.62
N PRO A 316 -7.68 5.26 22.80
CA PRO A 316 -7.73 6.00 24.07
C PRO A 316 -6.52 6.91 24.27
N GLN A 317 -6.70 8.07 24.91
CA GLN A 317 -5.62 9.05 25.09
C GLN A 317 -4.42 8.54 25.90
N ASN A 318 -4.62 7.51 26.73
CA ASN A 318 -3.58 6.86 27.53
C ASN A 318 -2.98 5.62 26.87
N SER A 319 -3.23 5.41 25.57
CA SER A 319 -2.69 4.26 24.83
C SER A 319 -1.16 4.32 24.73
N LYS A 320 -0.55 3.15 24.69
CA LYS A 320 0.90 2.96 24.56
C LYS A 320 1.27 2.60 23.12
N LEU A 321 2.56 2.64 22.81
CA LEU A 321 3.08 2.27 21.51
C LEU A 321 2.67 0.84 21.11
N ILE A 322 2.52 -0.10 22.05
CA ILE A 322 2.08 -1.46 21.75
C ILE A 322 0.68 -1.49 21.11
N ASP A 323 -0.23 -0.62 21.54
CA ASP A 323 -1.60 -0.52 21.00
C ASP A 323 -1.56 -0.04 19.54
N VAL A 324 -0.61 0.84 19.22
CA VAL A 324 -0.34 1.27 17.84
C VAL A 324 0.18 0.11 16.99
N ILE A 325 1.13 -0.70 17.49
CA ILE A 325 1.64 -1.87 16.74
C ILE A 325 0.51 -2.89 16.49
N TYR A 326 -0.39 -3.05 17.47
CA TYR A 326 -1.58 -3.88 17.32
C TYR A 326 -2.54 -3.38 16.24
N ALA A 327 -2.77 -2.06 16.17
CA ALA A 327 -3.60 -1.44 15.15
C ALA A 327 -2.97 -1.58 13.75
N VAL A 328 -1.67 -1.26 13.60
CA VAL A 328 -0.92 -1.43 12.35
C VAL A 328 -0.99 -2.88 11.86
N ARG A 329 -0.74 -3.87 12.72
CA ARG A 329 -0.88 -5.29 12.34
C ARG A 329 -2.27 -5.64 11.81
N SER A 330 -3.30 -4.99 12.34
CA SER A 330 -4.70 -5.20 11.94
C SER A 330 -4.97 -4.58 10.57
N ASP A 331 -4.35 -3.45 10.26
CA ASP A 331 -4.36 -2.84 8.93
C ASP A 331 -3.66 -3.76 7.92
N GLU A 332 -2.45 -4.26 8.22
CA GLU A 332 -1.73 -5.20 7.34
C GLU A 332 -2.54 -6.48 7.07
N THR A 333 -3.31 -6.92 8.06
CA THR A 333 -4.20 -8.07 7.93
C THR A 333 -5.34 -7.78 6.95
N THR A 334 -5.85 -6.55 6.96
CA THR A 334 -6.83 -6.07 5.98
C THR A 334 -6.21 -6.03 4.59
N HIS A 335 -5.05 -5.40 4.41
CA HIS A 335 -4.38 -5.30 3.12
C HIS A 335 -4.05 -6.67 2.53
N ARG A 336 -3.54 -7.59 3.36
CA ARG A 336 -3.34 -9.01 3.00
C ARG A 336 -4.61 -9.63 2.44
N PHE A 337 -5.69 -9.55 3.21
CA PHE A 337 -6.96 -10.17 2.87
C PHE A 337 -7.57 -9.57 1.59
N VAL A 338 -7.56 -8.24 1.49
CA VAL A 338 -8.10 -7.50 0.35
C VAL A 338 -7.30 -7.82 -0.90
N ASN A 339 -5.97 -7.68 -0.90
CA ASN A 339 -5.16 -7.90 -2.09
C ASN A 339 -5.23 -9.34 -2.61
N HIS A 340 -5.19 -10.33 -1.72
CA HIS A 340 -5.36 -11.73 -2.13
C HIS A 340 -6.75 -11.99 -2.73
N SER A 341 -7.80 -11.36 -2.18
CA SER A 341 -9.16 -11.43 -2.73
C SER A 341 -9.28 -10.75 -4.09
N LEU A 342 -8.72 -9.54 -4.25
CA LEU A 342 -8.71 -8.79 -5.50
C LEU A 342 -7.95 -9.54 -6.61
N ALA A 343 -6.87 -10.26 -6.26
CA ALA A 343 -6.15 -11.12 -7.18
C ALA A 343 -7.01 -12.28 -7.73
N ASN A 344 -8.12 -12.64 -7.07
CA ASN A 344 -9.04 -13.69 -7.54
C ASN A 344 -10.14 -13.19 -8.47
N LEU A 345 -10.29 -11.88 -8.65
CA LEU A 345 -11.36 -11.27 -9.44
C LEU A 345 -10.91 -10.97 -10.88
N ASP A 346 -11.89 -10.74 -11.76
CA ASP A 346 -11.66 -10.10 -13.06
C ASP A 346 -11.67 -8.57 -12.88
N PRO A 347 -10.53 -7.89 -13.04
CA PRO A 347 -10.43 -6.44 -12.81
C PRO A 347 -11.24 -5.60 -13.80
N GLN A 348 -11.73 -6.18 -14.91
CA GLN A 348 -12.52 -5.48 -15.94
C GLN A 348 -14.02 -5.56 -15.69
N THR A 349 -14.51 -6.63 -15.09
CA THR A 349 -15.95 -6.90 -14.98
C THR A 349 -16.44 -7.02 -13.54
N ASP A 350 -15.60 -7.46 -12.61
CA ASP A 350 -16.05 -7.76 -11.26
C ASP A 350 -16.10 -6.49 -10.40
N VAL A 351 -17.12 -6.43 -9.55
CA VAL A 351 -17.27 -5.39 -8.53
C VAL A 351 -16.33 -5.69 -7.38
N ASN A 352 -15.67 -4.66 -6.83
CA ASN A 352 -14.89 -4.81 -5.62
C ASN A 352 -15.84 -5.19 -4.46
N PRO A 353 -15.70 -6.38 -3.84
CA PRO A 353 -16.57 -6.82 -2.76
C PRO A 353 -16.52 -5.92 -1.52
N PHE A 354 -15.45 -5.14 -1.37
CA PHE A 354 -15.21 -4.29 -0.21
C PHE A 354 -15.70 -2.86 -0.41
N ALA A 355 -16.17 -2.49 -1.60
CA ALA A 355 -16.56 -1.11 -1.92
C ALA A 355 -17.76 -0.59 -1.09
N LEU A 356 -18.61 -1.50 -0.61
CA LEU A 356 -19.81 -1.15 0.17
C LEU A 356 -19.63 -1.39 1.66
N ARG A 357 -18.89 -2.45 2.01
CA ARG A 357 -18.69 -2.88 3.39
C ARG A 357 -17.47 -3.78 3.46
N GLU A 358 -16.68 -3.62 4.51
CA GLU A 358 -15.60 -4.56 4.81
C GLU A 358 -16.01 -5.63 5.83
N PRO A 359 -15.50 -6.86 5.72
CA PRO A 359 -15.61 -7.84 6.79
C PRO A 359 -14.86 -7.35 8.03
N ASP A 360 -15.32 -7.75 9.22
CA ASP A 360 -14.63 -7.47 10.48
C ASP A 360 -13.31 -8.26 10.61
N MET A 361 -12.56 -7.98 11.68
CA MET A 361 -11.28 -8.67 11.91
C MET A 361 -11.43 -10.12 12.33
N HIS A 362 -12.61 -10.57 12.78
CA HIS A 362 -12.83 -12.00 13.04
C HIS A 362 -12.81 -12.80 11.74
N VAL A 363 -13.29 -12.21 10.64
CA VAL A 363 -13.16 -12.79 9.30
C VAL A 363 -11.76 -12.57 8.74
N LYS A 364 -11.30 -11.30 8.62
CA LYS A 364 -10.03 -10.96 7.96
C LYS A 364 -8.81 -11.53 8.69
N GLY A 365 -8.87 -11.61 10.02
CA GLY A 365 -7.81 -12.17 10.87
C GLY A 365 -7.66 -13.68 10.75
N GLY A 366 -8.77 -14.40 10.57
CA GLY A 366 -8.79 -15.86 10.50
C GLY A 366 -8.78 -16.45 9.09
N LYS A 367 -9.06 -15.65 8.07
CA LYS A 367 -9.18 -16.09 6.66
C LYS A 367 -8.18 -15.37 5.78
N ILE A 368 -7.61 -16.09 4.80
CA ILE A 368 -6.53 -15.54 3.96
C ILE A 368 -7.05 -14.66 2.83
N GLU A 369 -8.19 -15.02 2.24
CA GLU A 369 -8.80 -14.33 1.10
C GLU A 369 -10.26 -14.76 0.95
N PHE A 370 -11.03 -14.02 0.16
CA PHE A 370 -12.21 -14.56 -0.50
C PHE A 370 -11.84 -15.17 -1.84
N GLU A 371 -12.33 -16.38 -2.08
CA GLU A 371 -12.43 -16.91 -3.43
C GLU A 371 -13.48 -16.10 -4.22
N ARG A 372 -13.42 -16.12 -5.55
CA ARG A 372 -14.32 -15.30 -6.39
C ARG A 372 -15.81 -15.50 -6.08
N ASN A 373 -16.24 -16.75 -5.82
CA ASN A 373 -17.63 -17.07 -5.46
C ASN A 373 -18.03 -16.60 -4.05
N GLU A 374 -17.08 -16.42 -3.15
CA GLU A 374 -17.30 -15.84 -1.83
C GLU A 374 -17.40 -14.32 -1.93
N SER A 375 -16.55 -13.69 -2.75
CA SER A 375 -16.67 -12.28 -3.10
C SER A 375 -18.04 -11.96 -3.71
N GLU A 376 -18.52 -12.80 -4.65
CA GLU A 376 -19.84 -12.62 -5.25
C GLU A 376 -20.97 -12.69 -4.22
N ARG A 377 -20.92 -13.68 -3.30
CA ARG A 377 -21.90 -13.80 -2.21
C ARG A 377 -21.85 -12.59 -1.28
N TYR A 378 -20.66 -12.18 -0.90
CA TYR A 378 -20.45 -11.04 -0.02
C TYR A 378 -20.97 -9.72 -0.61
N VAL A 379 -20.84 -9.53 -1.93
CA VAL A 379 -21.45 -8.39 -2.65
C VAL A 379 -22.97 -8.45 -2.53
N LYS A 380 -23.60 -9.60 -2.79
CA LYS A 380 -25.07 -9.76 -2.71
C LYS A 380 -25.57 -9.48 -1.30
N ASP A 381 -24.94 -10.09 -0.29
CA ASP A 381 -25.31 -9.90 1.12
C ASP A 381 -25.21 -8.42 1.54
N SER A 382 -24.16 -7.72 1.07
CA SER A 382 -23.96 -6.30 1.37
C SER A 382 -25.05 -5.42 0.76
N HIS A 383 -25.49 -5.71 -0.47
CA HIS A 383 -26.62 -5.00 -1.09
C HIS A 383 -27.94 -5.27 -0.33
N GLU A 384 -28.20 -6.51 0.08
CA GLU A 384 -29.40 -6.85 0.85
C GLU A 384 -29.45 -6.17 2.21
N ILE A 385 -28.30 -6.05 2.89
CA ILE A 385 -28.20 -5.32 4.16
C ILE A 385 -28.50 -3.83 3.95
N MET A 386 -27.88 -3.20 2.95
CA MET A 386 -28.11 -1.78 2.67
C MET A 386 -29.56 -1.49 2.28
N ASN A 387 -30.15 -2.32 1.42
CA ASN A 387 -31.55 -2.15 1.02
C ASN A 387 -32.51 -2.30 2.21
N ARG A 388 -32.24 -3.25 3.13
CA ARG A 388 -33.02 -3.38 4.37
C ARG A 388 -32.92 -2.14 5.26
N GLN A 389 -31.74 -1.55 5.38
CA GLN A 389 -31.53 -0.34 6.17
C GLN A 389 -32.26 0.88 5.56
N ILE A 390 -32.23 1.03 4.24
CA ILE A 390 -32.96 2.07 3.52
C ILE A 390 -34.46 1.92 3.76
N ASN A 391 -35.01 0.73 3.49
CA ASN A 391 -36.43 0.46 3.68
C ASN A 391 -36.88 0.68 5.15
N TRP A 392 -36.03 0.31 6.12
CA TRP A 392 -36.33 0.57 7.54
C TRP A 392 -36.37 2.07 7.86
N ARG A 393 -35.41 2.86 7.34
CA ARG A 393 -35.38 4.31 7.54
C ARG A 393 -36.60 4.98 6.91
N ASP A 394 -36.95 4.58 5.69
CA ASP A 394 -38.10 5.14 4.97
C ASP A 394 -39.42 4.84 5.70
N ASN A 395 -39.60 3.61 6.18
CA ASN A 395 -40.77 3.23 6.98
C ASN A 395 -40.84 3.96 8.34
N LYS A 396 -39.69 4.24 8.97
CA LYS A 396 -39.65 5.02 10.21
C LYS A 396 -40.07 6.47 9.94
N ASN A 397 -39.52 7.08 8.90
CA ASN A 397 -39.81 8.47 8.52
C ASN A 397 -41.28 8.65 8.09
N SER A 398 -41.88 7.66 7.40
CA SER A 398 -43.29 7.71 7.02
C SER A 398 -44.22 7.62 8.23
N ASN A 399 -43.85 6.86 9.26
CA ASN A 399 -44.65 6.75 10.49
C ASN A 399 -44.54 8.01 11.37
N GLU A 400 -43.41 8.71 11.34
CA GLU A 400 -43.21 9.98 12.06
C GLU A 400 -43.88 11.19 11.36
N GLN A 401 -44.12 11.14 10.04
CA GLN A 401 -44.86 12.18 9.31
C GLN A 401 -46.38 11.96 9.28
N GLY A 402 -46.84 10.77 9.68
CA GLY A 402 -48.26 10.42 9.77
C GLY A 402 -48.91 10.63 11.15
N MET A 403 -48.13 11.08 12.14
CA MET A 403 -48.58 11.59 13.44
C MET A 403 -48.48 13.11 13.45
#